data_AF-A0A9X9F4P6-F1
#
_entry.id   AF-A0A9X9F4P6-F1
#
_cell.length_a   1.000
_cell.length_b   1.000
_cell.length_c   1.000
_cell.angle_alpha   90.00
_cell.angle_beta   90.00
_cell.angle_gamma   90.00
#
_symmetry.space_group_name_H-M   'P 1'
#
loop_
_entity.id
_entity.type
_entity.pdbx_description
1 polymer ?
#
loop_
_entity_poly.entity_id
_entity_poly.type
_entity_poly.pdbx_seq_one_letter_code
_entity_poly.pdbx_strand_id
1 'polypeptide(L)' 'LQRASALSILINAIIIWNTVYLSQAVEMLRNTEGLDEELLKHVSPLGWEHINFLGEYRFNSRNTTTLETLRPLQQS' A
#
# COMPACT_ATOMS: atom_id res chain seq x y z
N LEU A 1 -23.91 -15.29 -4.65
CA LEU A 1 -22.48 -15.54 -4.97
C LEU A 1 -21.94 -14.29 -5.67
N GLN A 2 -20.88 -13.72 -5.13
CA GLN A 2 -20.56 -12.28 -5.15
C GLN A 2 -20.30 -11.71 -6.55
N ARG A 3 -21.10 -10.73 -6.97
CA ARG A 3 -20.70 -9.79 -8.02
C ARG A 3 -19.74 -8.76 -7.39
N ALA A 4 -18.48 -9.16 -7.18
CA ALA A 4 -17.44 -8.16 -7.01
C ALA A 4 -17.37 -7.42 -8.36
N SER A 5 -17.81 -6.16 -8.38
CA SER A 5 -17.57 -5.32 -9.56
C SER A 5 -16.05 -5.15 -9.73
N ALA A 6 -15.57 -5.01 -10.96
CA ALA A 6 -14.14 -4.79 -11.22
C ALA A 6 -13.59 -3.61 -10.39
N LEU A 7 -14.41 -2.59 -10.16
CA LEU A 7 -14.12 -1.46 -9.29
C LEU A 7 -13.93 -1.87 -7.82
N SER A 8 -14.79 -2.73 -7.28
CA SER A 8 -14.65 -3.23 -5.91
C SER A 8 -13.36 -4.02 -5.71
N ILE A 9 -12.96 -4.82 -6.71
CA ILE A 9 -11.69 -5.55 -6.69
C ILE A 9 -10.51 -4.57 -6.68
N LEU A 10 -10.54 -3.55 -7.53
CA LEU A 10 -9.50 -2.54 -7.61
C LEU A 10 -9.37 -1.75 -6.30
N ILE A 11 -10.48 -1.30 -5.74
CA ILE A 11 -10.51 -0.57 -4.46
C ILE A 11 -9.94 -1.44 -3.33
N ASN A 12 -10.35 -2.71 -3.26
CA ASN A 12 -9.81 -3.62 -2.24
C ASN A 12 -8.30 -3.85 -2.41
N ALA A 13 -7.80 -3.96 -3.64
CA ALA A 13 -6.37 -4.09 -3.91
C ALA A 13 -5.59 -2.86 -3.46
N ILE A 14 -6.11 -1.65 -3.73
CA ILE A 14 -5.52 -0.39 -3.26
C ILE A 14 -5.48 -0.34 -1.73
N ILE A 15 -6.59 -0.66 -1.07
CA ILE A 15 -6.69 -0.67 0.39
C ILE A 15 -5.66 -1.64 1.00
N ILE A 16 -5.57 -2.87 0.48
CA ILE A 16 -4.62 -3.87 0.97
C ILE A 16 -3.19 -3.37 0.79
N TRP A 17 -2.85 -2.84 -0.39
CA TRP A 17 -1.52 -2.30 -0.65
C TRP A 17 -1.17 -1.16 0.31
N ASN A 18 -2.04 -0.17 0.45
CA ASN A 18 -1.83 0.95 1.35
C ASN A 18 -1.69 0.49 2.81
N THR A 19 -2.53 -0.45 3.26
CA THR A 19 -2.49 -0.95 4.64
C THR A 19 -1.18 -1.67 4.96
N VAL A 20 -0.69 -2.51 4.05
CA VAL A 20 0.57 -3.25 4.22
C VAL A 20 1.77 -2.30 4.26
N TYR A 21 1.84 -1.33 3.33
CA TYR A 21 2.94 -0.37 3.30
C TYR A 21 2.92 0.61 4.48
N LEU A 22 1.74 1.08 4.89
CA LEU A 22 1.60 1.91 6.10
C LEU A 22 2.07 1.16 7.33
N SER A 23 1.73 -0.13 7.47
CA SER A 23 2.19 -0.96 8.59
C SER A 23 3.72 -1.07 8.64
N GLN A 24 4.37 -1.26 7.48
CA GLN A 24 5.83 -1.30 7.39
C GLN A 24 6.48 0.06 7.69
N ALA A 25 5.89 1.16 7.20
CA ALA A 25 6.35 2.52 7.49
C ALA A 25 6.24 2.85 8.97
N VAL A 26 5.14 2.46 9.62
CA VAL A 26 4.93 2.59 11.07
C VAL A 26 6.00 1.84 11.86
N GLU A 27 6.29 0.60 11.48
CA GLU A 27 7.32 -0.20 12.15
C GLU A 27 8.71 0.45 12.02
N MET A 28 9.04 0.96 10.83
CA MET A 28 10.32 1.65 10.60
C MET A 28 10.42 2.95 11.40
N LEU A 29 9.36 3.77 11.43
CA LEU A 29 9.32 5.03 12.17
C LEU A 29 9.39 4.80 13.68
N ARG A 30 8.70 3.78 14.19
CA ARG A 30 8.77 3.37 15.60
C ARG A 30 10.20 3.02 16.02
N ASN A 31 10.99 2.45 15.12
CA ASN A 31 12.38 2.06 15.38
C ASN A 31 13.38 3.21 15.20
N THR A 32 13.02 4.30 14.50
CA THR A 32 13.97 5.38 14.13
C THR A 32 13.77 6.63 14.97
N GLU A 33 12.56 7.21 14.99
CA GLU A 33 12.31 8.55 15.56
C GLU A 33 11.20 8.56 16.61
N GLY A 34 10.52 7.43 16.82
CA GLY A 34 9.30 7.36 17.63
C GLY A 34 8.10 7.86 16.82
N LEU A 35 6.98 7.15 16.93
CA LEU A 35 5.77 7.47 16.16
C LEU A 35 4.66 7.89 17.12
N ASP A 36 3.98 8.99 16.80
CA ASP A 36 2.72 9.35 17.44
C ASP A 36 1.56 8.55 16.82
N GLU A 37 1.06 7.57 17.57
CA GLU A 37 -0.04 6.70 17.14
C GLU A 37 -1.36 7.48 16.91
N GLU A 38 -1.52 8.69 17.47
CA GLU A 38 -2.67 9.55 17.20
C GLU A 38 -2.70 9.99 15.73
N LEU A 39 -1.53 10.22 15.12
CA LEU A 39 -1.45 10.64 13.72
C LEU A 39 -1.92 9.54 12.75
N LEU A 40 -1.74 8.27 13.12
CA LEU A 40 -2.19 7.14 12.30
C LEU A 40 -3.71 7.08 12.14
N LYS A 41 -4.47 7.56 13.13
CA LYS A 41 -5.93 7.60 13.08
C LYS A 41 -6.46 8.54 12.00
N HIS A 42 -5.63 9.49 11.54
CA HIS A 42 -5.95 10.45 10.50
C HIS A 42 -5.49 10.02 9.10
N VAL A 43 -4.73 8.92 8.98
CA VAL A 43 -4.26 8.42 7.70
C VAL A 43 -5.35 7.60 7.03
N SER A 44 -5.81 8.06 5.86
CA SER A 44 -6.79 7.33 5.07
C SER A 44 -6.12 6.18 4.30
N PRO A 45 -6.57 4.91 4.46
CA PRO A 45 -6.08 3.80 3.65
C PRO A 45 -6.50 3.91 2.18
N LEU A 46 -7.37 4.87 1.85
CA LEU A 46 -7.85 5.16 0.50
C LEU A 46 -7.07 6.30 -0.19
N GLY A 47 -5.96 6.79 0.38
CA GLY A 47 -5.10 7.73 -0.33
C GLY A 47 -4.70 7.15 -1.69
N TRP A 48 -5.10 7.80 -2.78
CA TRP A 48 -4.86 7.33 -4.14
C TRP A 48 -4.05 8.34 -4.97
N GLU A 49 -3.76 9.53 -4.43
CA GLU A 49 -2.97 10.56 -5.12
C GLU A 49 -1.56 10.08 -5.48
N HIS A 50 -0.98 9.15 -4.71
CA HIS A 50 0.32 8.53 -5.00
C HIS A 50 0.25 7.33 -5.95
N ILE A 51 -0.96 6.89 -6.33
CA ILE A 51 -1.17 5.76 -7.24
C ILE A 51 -1.43 6.31 -8.63
N ASN A 52 -0.43 6.18 -9.51
CA ASN A 52 -0.66 6.47 -10.91
C ASN A 52 -1.54 5.35 -11.49
N PHE A 53 -2.71 5.72 -12.05
CA PHE A 53 -3.61 4.81 -12.77
C PHE A 53 -3.43 4.88 -14.29
N LEU A 54 -2.79 5.94 -14.79
CA LEU A 54 -2.66 6.23 -16.21
C LEU A 54 -1.22 5.96 -16.65
N GLY A 55 -1.04 4.93 -17.47
CA GLY A 55 0.26 4.56 -17.99
C GLY A 55 0.25 3.18 -18.63
N GLU A 56 1.39 2.80 -19.21
CA GLU A 56 1.61 1.45 -19.71
C GLU A 56 2.28 0.60 -18.62
N TYR A 57 1.61 -0.45 -18.16
CA TYR A 57 2.13 -1.36 -17.14
C TYR A 57 2.56 -2.67 -17.80
N ARG A 58 3.86 -2.95 -17.75
CA ARG A 58 4.43 -4.21 -18.22
C ARG A 58 4.70 -5.13 -17.03
N PHE A 59 3.91 -6.17 -16.88
CA PHE A 59 4.08 -7.17 -15.84
C PHE A 59 4.98 -8.30 -16.33
N ASN A 60 6.06 -8.59 -15.62
CA ASN A 60 6.87 -9.79 -15.84
C ASN A 60 6.46 -10.84 -14.81
N SER A 61 5.87 -11.95 -15.28
CA SER A 61 5.37 -13.03 -14.41
C SER A 61 6.46 -13.72 -13.58
N ARG A 62 7.74 -13.47 -13.88
CA ARG A 62 8.88 -13.96 -13.07
C ARG A 62 9.11 -13.15 -11.80
N ASN A 63 8.58 -11.94 -11.70
CA ASN A 63 8.73 -11.07 -10.53
C ASN A 63 7.41 -11.01 -9.77
N THR A 64 7.07 -12.10 -9.08
CA THR A 64 5.91 -12.12 -8.19
C THR A 64 6.29 -11.51 -6.84
N THR A 65 5.74 -10.34 -6.52
CA THR A 65 5.82 -9.76 -5.17
C THR A 65 4.89 -10.53 -4.24
N THR A 66 5.46 -11.17 -3.23
CA THR A 66 4.74 -11.72 -2.07
C THR A 66 4.60 -10.64 -1.00
N LEU A 67 3.70 -10.83 -0.02
CA LEU A 67 3.59 -9.93 1.14
C LEU A 67 4.91 -9.82 1.92
N GLU A 68 5.85 -10.74 1.72
CA GLU A 68 7.17 -10.78 2.34
C GLU A 68 8.25 -10.03 1.53
N THR A 69 7.98 -9.69 0.26
CA THR A 69 8.94 -9.03 -0.65
C THR A 69 8.49 -7.62 -1.05
N LEU A 70 8.12 -6.83 -0.05
CA LEU A 70 7.71 -5.44 -0.24
C LEU A 70 8.84 -4.60 -0.84
N ARG A 71 8.48 -3.61 -1.67
CA ARG A 71 9.43 -2.63 -2.19
C ARG A 71 10.03 -1.88 -0.99
N PRO A 72 11.35 -1.66 -0.94
CA PRO A 72 11.94 -0.86 0.13
C PRO A 72 11.34 0.54 0.16
N LEU A 73 11.02 1.01 1.37
CA LEU A 73 10.59 2.38 1.61
C LEU A 73 11.69 3.34 1.15
N GLN A 74 11.33 4.36 0.38
CA GLN A 74 12.28 5.39 -0.03
C GLN A 74 12.55 6.27 1.19
N GLN A 75 13.76 6.19 1.73
CA GLN A 75 14.24 7.10 2.78
C GLN A 75 14.84 8.32 2.08
N SER A 76 14.28 9.50 2.30
CA SER A 76 14.84 10.77 1.79
C SER A 76 15.51 11.55 2.92
#